data_AF-A0AA96Z0I1-F1
#
_entry.id   AF-A0AA96Z0I1-F1
#
_cell.length_a   1.000
_cell.length_b   1.000
_cell.length_c   1.000
_cell.angle_alpha   90.00
_cell.angle_beta   90.00
_cell.angle_gamma   90.00
#
_symmetry.space_group_name_H-M   'P 1'
#
loop_
_entity.id
_entity.type
_entity.pdbx_description
1 polymer ?
#
loop_
_entity_poly.entity_id
_entity_poly.type
_entity_poly.pdbx_seq_one_letter_code
_entity_poly.pdbx_strand_id
1 'polypeptide(L)' 'MSKRATYNVTESRKIKLERLAINASVKLERTVTWTELLTYKLIIIQKNYQKISLKMKLRKKEIDKLKVVVEIKITLSKT' A
#
# COMPACT_ATOMS: atom_id res chain seq x y z
N MET A 1 17.34 12.29 6.78
CA MET A 1 16.93 12.08 8.19
C MET A 1 15.68 11.20 8.23
N SER A 2 15.73 10.07 8.95
CA SER A 2 14.55 9.22 9.15
C SER A 2 13.57 9.96 10.07
N LYS A 3 12.34 10.23 9.59
CA LYS A 3 11.28 10.82 10.41
C LYS A 3 10.85 9.77 11.43
N ARG A 4 11.23 9.95 12.70
CA ARG A 4 10.77 9.11 13.81
C ARG A 4 9.27 9.34 13.99
N ALA A 5 8.49 8.30 13.72
CA ALA A 5 7.05 8.30 14.00
C ALA A 5 6.80 7.57 15.31
N THR A 6 6.10 8.22 16.24
CA THR A 6 5.58 7.59 17.46
C THR A 6 4.17 7.08 17.19
N TYR A 7 3.94 5.80 17.45
CA TYR A 7 2.63 5.18 17.28
C TYR A 7 2.03 4.93 18.66
N ASN A 8 0.80 5.42 18.87
CA ASN A 8 0.02 5.02 20.03
C ASN A 8 -0.54 3.61 19.79
N VAL A 9 0.02 2.61 20.46
CA VAL A 9 -0.39 1.20 20.35
C VAL A 9 -0.98 0.79 21.69
N THR A 10 -2.21 0.30 21.69
CA THR A 10 -2.84 -0.24 22.90
C THR A 10 -2.05 -1.45 23.42
N GLU A 11 -1.99 -1.64 24.75
CA GLU A 11 -1.21 -2.71 25.37
C GLU A 11 -1.57 -4.10 24.78
N SER A 12 -2.86 -4.35 24.57
CA SER A 12 -3.36 -5.59 23.97
C SER A 12 -2.82 -5.86 22.55
N ARG A 13 -2.56 -4.81 21.77
CA ARG A 13 -1.99 -4.92 20.41
C ARG A 13 -0.48 -5.08 20.47
N LYS A 14 0.19 -4.40 21.40
CA LYS A 14 1.62 -4.53 21.65
C LYS A 14 1.97 -5.97 22.05
N ILE A 15 1.25 -6.57 22.99
CA ILE A 15 1.45 -7.97 23.42
C ILE A 15 1.31 -8.94 22.23
N LYS A 16 0.32 -8.73 21.36
CA LYS A 16 0.15 -9.56 20.15
C LYS A 16 1.33 -9.41 19.18
N LEU A 17 1.83 -8.19 18.99
CA LEU A 17 2.99 -7.92 18.13
C LEU A 17 4.29 -8.49 18.72
N GLU A 18 4.46 -8.45 20.04
CA GLU A 18 5.59 -9.05 20.74
C GLU A 18 5.59 -10.57 20.60
N ARG A 19 4.44 -11.24 20.78
CA ARG A 19 4.33 -12.68 20.52
C ARG A 19 4.70 -13.04 19.08
N LEU A 20 4.25 -12.25 18.11
CA LEU A 20 4.62 -12.44 16.71
C LEU A 20 6.12 -12.21 16.49
N ALA A 21 6.72 -11.23 17.16
CA ALA A 21 8.15 -10.93 17.09
C ALA A 21 8.98 -12.07 17.67
N ILE A 22 8.56 -12.66 18.79
CA ILE A 22 9.19 -13.85 19.38
C ILE A 22 9.15 -15.02 18.39
N ASN A 23 7.98 -15.33 17.85
CA ASN A 23 7.83 -16.43 16.88
C ASN A 23 8.68 -16.20 15.61
N ALA A 24 8.71 -14.96 15.11
CA ALA A 24 9.54 -14.59 13.98
C ALA A 24 11.03 -14.69 14.31
N SER A 25 11.42 -14.32 15.53
CA SER A 25 12.82 -14.38 15.98
C SER A 25 13.32 -15.82 16.04
N VAL A 26 12.52 -16.73 16.60
CA VAL A 26 12.82 -18.16 16.64
C VAL A 26 12.96 -18.73 15.23
N LYS A 27 12.02 -18.40 14.34
CA LYS A 27 12.01 -18.93 12.97
C LYS A 27 13.16 -18.40 12.10
N LEU A 28 13.62 -17.18 12.35
CA LEU A 28 14.67 -16.53 11.57
C LEU A 28 16.05 -16.62 12.23
N GLU A 29 16.15 -17.27 13.39
CA GLU A 29 17.37 -17.38 14.20
C GLU A 29 18.05 -16.02 14.44
N ARG A 30 17.26 -14.94 14.46
CA ARG A 30 17.72 -13.57 14.70
C ARG A 30 16.76 -12.85 15.62
N THR A 31 17.26 -11.91 16.40
CA THR A 31 16.37 -11.05 17.18
C THR A 31 15.58 -10.13 16.25
N VAL A 32 14.26 -10.26 16.30
CA VAL A 32 13.30 -9.39 15.60
C VAL A 32 12.49 -8.64 16.65
N THR A 33 12.48 -7.31 16.57
CA THR A 33 11.66 -6.48 17.46
C THR A 33 10.23 -6.33 16.92
N TRP A 34 9.26 -6.13 17.82
CA TRP A 34 7.87 -5.88 17.40
C TRP A 34 7.74 -4.60 16.57
N THR A 35 8.62 -3.62 16.80
CA THR A 35 8.74 -2.39 16.02
C THR A 35 9.22 -2.64 14.59
N GLU A 36 10.14 -3.58 14.37
CA GLU A 36 10.56 -4.00 13.03
C GLU A 36 9.41 -4.63 12.27
N LEU A 37 8.66 -5.55 12.90
CA LEU A 37 7.49 -6.16 12.28
C LEU A 37 6.43 -5.12 11.89
N LEU A 38 6.16 -4.17 12.79
CA LEU A 38 5.22 -3.08 12.52
C LEU A 38 5.70 -2.23 11.33
N THR A 39 6.97 -1.85 11.32
CA THR A 39 7.57 -1.05 10.25
C THR A 39 7.51 -1.76 8.91
N TYR A 40 7.85 -3.05 8.89
CA TYR A 40 7.76 -3.89 7.69
C TYR A 40 6.33 -3.93 7.13
N LYS A 41 5.34 -4.12 8.01
CA LYS A 41 3.93 -4.16 7.62
C LYS A 41 3.45 -2.81 7.07
N LEU A 42 3.85 -1.69 7.68
CA LEU A 42 3.56 -0.35 7.19
C LEU A 42 4.14 -0.10 5.79
N ILE A 43 5.39 -0.53 5.55
CA ILE A 43 6.03 -0.40 4.24
C ILE A 43 5.26 -1.17 3.16
N ILE A 44 4.81 -2.40 3.46
CA ILE A 44 4.00 -3.20 2.52
C ILE A 44 2.69 -2.47 2.21
N ILE A 45 2.00 -2.01 3.25
CA ILE A 45 0.73 -1.29 3.11
C ILE A 45 0.92 -0.04 2.24
N GLN A 46 1.96 0.76 2.51
CA GLN A 46 2.26 1.96 1.74
C GLN A 46 2.57 1.65 0.27
N LYS A 47 3.39 0.62 0.01
CA LYS A 47 3.67 0.17 -1.37
C LYS A 47 2.40 -0.27 -2.08
N ASN A 48 1.49 -0.96 -1.40
CA ASN A 48 0.22 -1.40 -1.97
C ASN A 48 -0.69 -0.22 -2.30
N TYR A 49 -0.82 0.76 -1.40
CA TYR A 49 -1.56 2.00 -1.67
C TYR A 49 -0.98 2.75 -2.87
N GLN A 50 0.35 2.84 -2.98
CA GLN A 50 1.00 3.49 -4.11
C GLN A 50 0.72 2.76 -5.43
N LYS A 51 0.78 1.42 -5.43
CA LYS A 51 0.42 0.60 -6.60
C LYS A 51 -1.04 0.81 -7.03
N ILE A 52 -1.97 0.82 -6.09
CA ILE A 52 -3.39 1.04 -6.37
C ILE A 52 -3.61 2.44 -6.95
N SER A 53 -3.02 3.47 -6.35
CA SER A 53 -3.08 4.85 -6.84
C SER A 53 -2.56 4.97 -8.27
N LEU A 54 -1.42 4.33 -8.57
CA LEU A 54 -0.87 4.30 -9.92
C LEU A 54 -1.80 3.59 -10.92
N LYS A 55 -2.35 2.43 -10.55
CA LYS A 55 -3.33 1.72 -11.39
C LYS A 55 -4.57 2.57 -11.68
N MET A 56 -5.09 3.28 -10.68
CA MET A 56 -6.23 4.17 -10.86
C MET A 56 -5.91 5.33 -11.82
N LYS A 57 -4.72 5.94 -11.70
CA LYS A 57 -4.27 7.00 -12.62
C LYS A 57 -4.15 6.50 -14.07
N LEU A 58 -3.63 5.29 -14.27
CA LEU A 58 -3.53 4.67 -15.60
C LEU A 58 -4.92 4.42 -16.21
N ARG A 59 -5.84 3.80 -15.46
CA ARG A 59 -7.22 3.59 -15.93
C ARG A 59 -7.92 4.88 -16.30
N LYS A 60 -7.72 5.95 -15.51
CA LYS A 60 -8.31 7.26 -15.83
C LYS A 60 -7.82 7.79 -17.18
N LYS A 61 -6.51 7.72 -17.43
CA LYS A 61 -5.94 8.12 -18.73
C LYS A 61 -6.49 7.29 -19.90
N GLU A 62 -6.70 5.99 -19.72
CA GLU A 62 -7.28 5.12 -20.74
C GLU A 62 -8.74 5.51 -21.05
N ILE A 63 -9.53 5.77 -20.01
CA ILE A 63 -10.92 6.25 -20.16
C ILE A 63 -10.95 7.59 -20.89
N ASP A 64 -10.07 8.53 -20.54
CA ASP A 64 -10.00 9.84 -21.20
C ASP A 64 -9.66 9.70 -22.70
N LYS A 65 -8.75 8.79 -23.07
CA LYS A 65 -8.47 8.49 -24.48
C LYS A 65 -9.68 7.89 -25.20
N LEU A 66 -10.37 6.95 -24.57
CA LEU A 66 -11.55 6.30 -25.17
C LEU A 66 -12.69 7.29 -25.39
N LYS A 67 -12.89 8.26 -24.48
CA LYS A 67 -13.90 9.32 -24.66
C LYS A 67 -13.68 10.12 -25.94
N VAL A 68 -12.44 10.56 -26.19
CA VAL A 68 -12.09 11.30 -27.41
C VAL A 68 -12.38 10.47 -28.67
N VAL A 69 -12.03 9.18 -28.67
CA VAL A 69 -12.30 8.28 -29.81
C VAL A 69 -13.79 8.11 -30.06
N VAL A 70 -14.59 7.99 -29.00
CA VAL A 70 -16.05 7.86 -29.09
C VAL A 70 -16.67 9.15 -29.65
N GLU A 71 -16.25 10.32 -29.18
CA GLU A 71 -16.72 11.62 -29.68
C GLU A 71 -16.44 11.80 -31.18
N ILE A 72 -15.25 11.43 -31.64
CA ILE A 72 -14.89 11.47 -33.07
C ILE A 72 -15.79 10.53 -33.89
N LYS A 73 -16.02 9.29 -33.44
CA LYS A 73 -16.90 8.33 -34.14
C LYS A 73 -18.35 8.80 -34.22
N ILE A 74 -18.88 9.40 -33.15
CA ILE A 74 -20.24 9.94 -33.13
C ILE A 74 -20.37 11.10 -34.12
N THR A 75 -19.33 11.93 -34.26
CA THR A 75 -19.35 13.08 -35.16
C THR A 75 -19.31 12.64 -36.63
N LEU A 76 -18.46 11.66 -36.96
CA LEU A 76 -18.33 11.10 -38.30
C LEU A 76 -19.55 10.28 -38.78
N SER A 77 -20.37 9.78 -37.87
CA SER A 77 -21.60 9.03 -38.19
C SER A 77 -22.83 9.92 -38.38
N LYS A 78 -22.71 11.22 -38.05
CA LYS A 78 -23.76 12.23 -38.21
C LYS A 78 -23.60 13.08 -39.48
N THR A 79 -22.46 12.97 -40.16
CA THR A 79 -22.17 13.49 -41.50
C THR A 79 -22.42 12.43 -42.55
#